data_AF-A0A2H0RUI3-F1
#
_entry.id   AF-A0A2H0RUI3-F1
#
_cell.length_a   1.000
_cell.length_b   1.000
_cell.length_c   1.000
_cell.angle_alpha   90.00
_cell.angle_beta   90.00
_cell.angle_gamma   90.00
#
_symmetry.space_group_name_H-M   'P 1'
#
loop_
_entity.id
_entity.type
_entity.pdbx_description
1 polymer ?
#
loop_
_entity_poly.entity_id
_entity_poly.type
_entity_poly.pdbx_seq_one_letter_code
_entity_poly.pdbx_strand_id
1 'polypeptide(L)'
;MAKQMPTEDIVATRYAHRIELLRNSAMKFLIGGVVVFVVGMFPPILAMARGIPDVGALVLLIIAGVKYWNTLSIKDSDALDLARDLENRITPEHMTRAFKVSFKEADACFDRLVQQRAIHVDQEAQLRGHKVGIVNVGDDMDAETGRTRFVDSLEAAKRAGDEELLRAAEEDKPRSKRRE
;
A
#
# COMPACT_ATOMS: atom_id res chain seq x y z
N MET A 1 34.48 16.98 16.50
CA MET A 1 33.83 15.85 17.20
C MET A 1 32.63 15.39 16.38
N ALA A 2 32.77 14.29 15.63
CA ALA A 2 31.69 13.77 14.80
C ALA A 2 30.74 12.95 15.69
N LYS A 3 29.47 13.39 15.82
CA LYS A 3 28.39 12.58 16.39
C LYS A 3 28.24 11.32 15.53
N GLN A 4 28.55 10.15 16.09
CA GLN A 4 28.19 8.87 15.49
C GLN A 4 26.66 8.83 15.38
N MET A 5 26.16 8.85 14.15
CA MET A 5 24.76 8.50 13.90
C MET A 5 24.59 6.99 14.14
N PRO A 6 23.51 6.55 14.82
CA PRO A 6 23.31 5.16 15.18
C PRO A 6 23.13 4.34 13.90
N THR A 7 24.15 3.55 13.58
CA THR A 7 24.17 2.67 12.41
C THR A 7 23.32 1.42 12.62
N GLU A 8 22.88 1.15 13.85
CA GLU A 8 22.03 0.00 14.19
C GLU A 8 20.58 0.16 13.67
N ASP A 9 20.03 1.37 13.64
CA ASP A 9 18.64 1.60 13.19
C ASP A 9 18.44 1.49 11.68
N ILE A 10 19.48 1.79 10.88
CA ILE A 10 19.43 1.73 9.41
C ILE A 10 19.43 0.27 8.93
N VAL A 11 20.06 -0.62 9.69
CA VAL A 11 20.15 -2.05 9.40
C VAL A 11 18.79 -2.69 9.69
N ALA A 12 18.17 -2.43 10.84
CA ALA A 12 16.86 -2.95 11.22
C ALA A 12 15.75 -2.59 10.20
N THR A 13 15.72 -1.35 9.72
CA THR A 13 14.74 -0.90 8.72
C THR A 13 14.91 -1.58 7.36
N ARG A 14 16.15 -1.86 6.92
CA ARG A 14 16.40 -2.53 5.63
C ARG A 14 16.07 -4.03 5.66
N TYR A 15 16.21 -4.68 6.82
CA TYR A 15 15.85 -6.09 6.99
C TYR A 15 14.38 -6.32 7.33
N ALA A 16 13.68 -5.33 7.90
CA ALA A 16 12.26 -5.42 8.22
C ALA A 16 11.41 -5.80 6.99
N HIS A 17 11.63 -5.16 5.84
CA HIS A 17 10.92 -5.48 4.60
C HIS A 17 11.22 -6.92 4.12
N ARG A 18 12.45 -7.41 4.28
CA ARG A 18 12.80 -8.80 3.89
C ARG A 18 12.17 -9.83 4.83
N ILE A 19 12.13 -9.53 6.13
CA ILE A 19 11.48 -10.36 7.14
C ILE A 19 9.97 -10.41 6.90
N GLU A 20 9.36 -9.30 6.51
CA GLU A 20 7.93 -9.24 6.20
C GLU A 20 7.57 -9.98 4.91
N LEU A 21 8.41 -9.88 3.87
CA LEU A 21 8.30 -10.71 2.67
C LEU A 21 8.47 -12.21 2.97
N LEU A 22 9.42 -12.56 3.84
CA LEU A 22 9.63 -13.94 4.31
C LEU A 22 8.43 -14.45 5.10
N ARG A 23 7.84 -13.63 5.98
CA ARG A 23 6.63 -13.98 6.73
C ARG A 23 5.44 -14.18 5.80
N ASN A 24 5.22 -13.29 4.84
CA ASN A 24 4.13 -13.42 3.87
C ASN A 24 4.32 -14.64 2.95
N SER A 25 5.55 -14.90 2.52
CA SER A 25 5.89 -16.08 1.73
C SER A 25 5.67 -17.35 2.55
N ALA A 26 6.15 -17.40 3.79
CA ALA A 26 5.98 -18.54 4.69
C ALA A 26 4.50 -18.82 4.98
N MET A 27 3.68 -17.77 5.20
CA MET A 27 2.24 -17.92 5.41
C MET A 27 1.54 -18.46 4.16
N LYS A 28 1.94 -18.01 2.96
CA LYS A 28 1.45 -18.55 1.68
C LYS A 28 1.84 -20.02 1.47
N PHE A 29 3.06 -20.41 1.82
CA PHE A 29 3.50 -21.81 1.77
C PHE A 29 2.75 -22.69 2.77
N LEU A 30 2.50 -22.20 3.99
CA LEU A 30 1.80 -22.94 5.04
C LEU A 30 0.34 -23.21 4.66
N ILE A 31 -0.35 -22.20 4.11
CA ILE A 31 -1.72 -22.34 3.60
C ILE A 31 -1.74 -23.27 2.37
N GLY A 32 -0.82 -23.08 1.42
CA GLY A 32 -0.72 -23.95 0.24
C GLY A 32 -0.47 -25.42 0.61
N GLY A 33 0.40 -25.66 1.59
CA GLY A 33 0.67 -27.00 2.12
C GLY A 33 -0.55 -27.65 2.77
N VAL A 34 -1.32 -26.90 3.57
CA VAL A 34 -2.57 -27.40 4.17
C VAL A 34 -3.59 -27.74 3.10
N VAL A 35 -3.74 -26.92 2.06
CA VAL A 35 -4.68 -27.21 0.95
C VAL A 35 -4.28 -28.47 0.20
N VAL A 36 -3.00 -28.63 -0.13
CA VAL A 36 -2.50 -29.85 -0.80
C VAL A 36 -2.67 -31.08 0.09
N PHE A 37 -2.44 -30.94 1.40
CA PHE A 37 -2.63 -32.01 2.37
C PHE A 37 -4.10 -32.44 2.46
N VAL A 38 -5.02 -31.48 2.58
CA VAL A 38 -6.47 -31.74 2.61
C VAL A 38 -6.91 -32.40 1.31
N VAL A 39 -6.51 -31.87 0.14
CA VAL A 39 -6.85 -32.44 -1.18
C VAL A 39 -6.18 -33.80 -1.42
N GLY A 40 -5.01 -34.07 -0.84
CA GLY A 40 -4.31 -35.36 -0.96
C GLY A 40 -4.88 -36.45 -0.05
N MET A 41 -5.42 -36.07 1.12
CA MET A 41 -6.03 -37.01 2.08
C MET A 41 -7.54 -37.21 1.87
N PHE A 42 -8.23 -36.28 1.20
CA PHE A 42 -9.67 -36.42 0.92
C PHE A 42 -10.07 -37.54 -0.07
N PRO A 43 -9.30 -37.89 -1.12
CA PRO A 43 -9.70 -38.88 -2.12
C PRO A 43 -10.02 -40.28 -1.56
N PRO A 44 -9.24 -40.86 -0.61
CA PRO A 44 -9.61 -42.12 0.01
C PRO A 44 -10.88 -42.03 0.89
N ILE A 45 -11.10 -40.89 1.56
CA ILE A 45 -12.30 -40.64 2.36
C ILE A 45 -13.54 -40.50 1.44
N LEU A 46 -13.39 -39.83 0.29
CA LEU A 46 -14.38 -39.71 -0.78
C LEU A 46 -14.72 -41.04 -1.45
N ALA A 47 -13.72 -41.90 -1.67
CA ALA A 47 -13.93 -43.24 -2.25
C ALA A 47 -14.76 -44.14 -1.32
N MET A 48 -14.67 -43.94 0.00
CA MET A 48 -15.49 -44.62 1.00
C MET A 48 -16.89 -43.97 1.18
N ALA A 49 -17.00 -42.66 1.01
CA ALA A 49 -18.24 -41.90 1.12
C ALA A 49 -18.97 -41.77 -0.24
N ARG A 50 -19.48 -42.87 -0.80
CA ARG A 50 -20.37 -42.81 -1.97
C ARG A 50 -21.68 -42.09 -1.62
N GLY A 51 -21.82 -40.81 -1.99
CA GLY A 51 -23.13 -40.15 -2.09
C GLY A 51 -23.30 -38.73 -1.55
N ILE A 52 -22.25 -38.02 -1.15
CA ILE A 52 -22.40 -36.67 -0.56
C ILE A 52 -22.05 -35.57 -1.58
N PRO A 53 -23.04 -34.82 -2.13
CA PRO A 53 -22.80 -33.72 -3.07
C PRO A 53 -22.07 -32.51 -2.45
N ASP A 54 -22.02 -32.41 -1.11
CA ASP A 54 -21.43 -31.29 -0.37
C ASP A 54 -19.89 -31.17 -0.50
N VAL A 55 -19.20 -32.26 -0.81
CA VAL A 55 -17.73 -32.25 -0.84
C VAL A 55 -17.19 -31.49 -2.05
N GLY A 56 -17.86 -31.57 -3.21
CA GLY A 56 -17.51 -30.77 -4.38
C GLY A 56 -17.62 -29.27 -4.11
N ALA A 57 -18.65 -28.87 -3.34
CA ALA A 57 -18.83 -27.48 -2.91
C ALA A 57 -17.73 -27.02 -1.94
N LEU A 58 -17.28 -27.88 -1.04
CA LEU A 58 -16.17 -27.57 -0.11
C LEU A 58 -14.85 -27.34 -0.86
N VAL A 59 -14.54 -28.16 -1.87
CA VAL A 59 -13.34 -27.97 -2.70
C VAL A 59 -13.45 -26.69 -3.53
N LEU A 60 -14.63 -26.37 -4.08
CA LEU A 60 -14.86 -25.12 -4.80
C LEU A 60 -14.75 -23.90 -3.87
N LEU A 61 -15.22 -23.98 -2.63
CA LEU A 61 -15.04 -22.94 -1.61
C LEU A 61 -13.58 -22.73 -1.25
N ILE A 62 -12.78 -23.79 -1.15
CA ILE A 62 -11.33 -23.69 -0.91
C ILE A 62 -10.63 -23.08 -2.11
N ILE A 63 -10.94 -23.49 -3.35
CA ILE A 63 -10.36 -22.89 -4.56
C ILE A 63 -10.76 -21.42 -4.69
N ALA A 64 -12.02 -21.08 -4.39
CA ALA A 64 -12.49 -19.69 -4.35
C ALA A 64 -11.79 -18.88 -3.26
N GLY A 65 -11.61 -19.44 -2.06
CA GLY A 65 -10.89 -18.82 -0.95
C GLY A 65 -9.40 -18.62 -1.23
N VAL A 66 -8.75 -19.61 -1.85
CA VAL A 66 -7.35 -19.51 -2.28
C VAL A 66 -7.21 -18.51 -3.41
N LYS A 67 -8.13 -18.46 -4.37
CA LYS A 67 -8.14 -17.46 -5.45
C LYS A 67 -8.30 -16.05 -4.87
N TYR A 68 -9.18 -15.88 -3.88
CA TYR A 68 -9.36 -14.62 -3.17
C TYR A 68 -8.07 -14.21 -2.41
N TRP A 69 -7.43 -15.15 -1.73
CA TRP A 69 -6.21 -14.92 -0.93
C TRP A 69 -4.93 -14.73 -1.77
N ASN A 70 -4.81 -15.39 -2.92
CA ASN A 70 -3.64 -15.28 -3.82
C ASN A 70 -3.68 -14.07 -4.75
N THR A 71 -4.74 -13.28 -4.71
CA THR A 71 -4.67 -11.91 -5.23
C THR A 71 -3.68 -11.17 -4.33
N LEU A 72 -2.39 -11.24 -4.70
CA LEU A 72 -1.32 -10.34 -4.30
C LEU A 72 -1.70 -8.95 -4.82
N SER A 73 -2.79 -8.40 -4.29
CA SER A 73 -3.22 -7.07 -4.60
C SER A 73 -2.15 -6.16 -4.03
N ILE A 74 -1.67 -5.25 -4.88
CA ILE A 74 -1.01 -4.05 -4.40
C ILE A 74 -1.88 -3.48 -3.28
N LYS A 75 -1.27 -3.27 -2.10
CA LYS A 75 -1.95 -2.59 -1.01
C LYS A 75 -2.12 -1.13 -1.43
N ASP A 76 -3.30 -0.58 -1.20
CA ASP A 76 -3.60 0.80 -1.56
C ASP A 76 -2.64 1.78 -0.84
N SER A 77 -2.17 1.46 0.37
CA SER A 77 -1.14 2.22 1.11
C SER A 77 0.19 2.29 0.37
N ASP A 78 0.68 1.16 -0.13
CA ASP A 78 1.99 1.06 -0.77
C ASP A 78 1.99 1.81 -2.11
N ALA A 79 0.85 1.78 -2.81
CA ALA A 79 0.64 2.55 -4.03
C ALA A 79 0.65 4.07 -3.77
N LEU A 80 0.03 4.53 -2.69
CA LEU A 80 0.06 5.94 -2.30
C LEU A 80 1.45 6.39 -1.85
N ASP A 81 2.20 5.54 -1.15
CA ASP A 81 3.59 5.83 -0.78
C ASP A 81 4.50 5.91 -2.01
N LEU A 82 4.34 5.01 -2.98
CA LEU A 82 5.04 5.10 -4.26
C LEU A 82 4.69 6.39 -5.00
N ALA A 83 3.43 6.80 -4.97
CA ALA A 83 3.01 8.04 -5.61
C ALA A 83 3.64 9.28 -4.95
N ARG A 84 3.82 9.28 -3.62
CA ARG A 84 4.52 10.34 -2.89
C ARG A 84 5.99 10.45 -3.31
N ASP A 85 6.65 9.32 -3.55
CA ASP A 85 8.03 9.28 -4.06
C ASP A 85 8.14 9.79 -5.51
N LEU A 86 7.06 9.71 -6.29
CA LEU A 86 6.96 10.16 -7.68
C LEU A 86 6.26 11.52 -7.82
N GLU A 87 6.55 12.45 -6.91
CA GLU A 87 6.02 13.82 -6.94
C GLU A 87 4.47 13.89 -6.94
N ASN A 88 3.84 12.98 -6.19
CA ASN A 88 2.38 12.81 -6.12
C ASN A 88 1.72 12.44 -7.45
N ARG A 89 2.48 11.94 -8.43
CA ARG A 89 1.97 11.43 -9.71
C ARG A 89 2.23 9.94 -9.82
N ILE A 90 1.20 9.17 -10.14
CA ILE A 90 1.31 7.72 -10.30
C ILE A 90 0.57 7.25 -11.55
N THR A 91 1.13 6.25 -12.21
CA THR A 91 0.50 5.58 -13.35
C THR A 91 0.50 4.07 -13.11
N PRO A 92 -0.39 3.31 -13.79
CA PRO A 92 -0.35 1.86 -13.73
C PRO A 92 1.00 1.26 -14.11
N GLU A 93 1.76 1.88 -15.03
CA GLU A 93 3.11 1.44 -15.41
C GLU A 93 4.13 1.62 -14.27
N HIS A 94 4.05 2.73 -13.52
CA HIS A 94 4.89 2.93 -12.33
C HIS A 94 4.64 1.83 -11.31
N MET A 95 3.38 1.48 -11.05
CA MET A 95 2.98 0.42 -10.13
C MET A 95 3.43 -0.96 -10.62
N THR A 96 3.27 -1.23 -11.92
CA THR A 96 3.74 -2.48 -12.57
C THR A 96 5.24 -2.67 -12.36
N ARG A 97 6.04 -1.61 -12.60
CA ARG A 97 7.50 -1.67 -12.47
C ARG A 97 7.96 -1.77 -11.01
N ALA A 98 7.35 -1.01 -10.11
CA ALA A 98 7.72 -0.98 -8.70
C ALA A 98 7.36 -2.28 -7.97
N PHE A 99 6.13 -2.77 -8.16
CA PHE A 99 5.62 -3.93 -7.44
C PHE A 99 5.83 -5.26 -8.18
N LYS A 100 6.33 -5.23 -9.43
CA LYS A 100 6.54 -6.41 -10.29
C LYS A 100 5.25 -7.24 -10.48
N VAL A 101 4.12 -6.55 -10.59
CA VAL A 101 2.79 -7.16 -10.83
C VAL A 101 2.41 -7.05 -12.30
N SER A 102 1.29 -7.66 -12.70
CA SER A 102 0.75 -7.46 -14.04
C SER A 102 0.14 -6.07 -14.21
N PHE A 103 0.17 -5.53 -15.44
CA PHE A 103 -0.49 -4.27 -15.76
C PHE A 103 -1.98 -4.27 -15.38
N LYS A 104 -2.66 -5.40 -15.58
CA LYS A 104 -4.07 -5.57 -15.22
C LYS A 104 -4.32 -5.41 -13.72
N GLU A 105 -3.42 -5.90 -12.87
CA GLU A 105 -3.51 -5.73 -11.42
C GLU A 105 -3.22 -4.29 -10.99
N ALA A 106 -2.21 -3.66 -11.61
CA ALA A 106 -1.88 -2.26 -11.40
C ALA A 106 -3.04 -1.33 -11.81
N ASP A 107 -3.64 -1.56 -12.98
CA ASP A 107 -4.80 -0.82 -13.50
C ASP A 107 -6.02 -0.97 -12.59
N ALA A 108 -6.30 -2.19 -12.11
CA ALA A 108 -7.37 -2.42 -11.15
C ALA A 108 -7.13 -1.69 -9.81
N CYS A 109 -5.89 -1.62 -9.33
CA CYS A 109 -5.55 -0.86 -8.13
C CYS A 109 -5.68 0.65 -8.36
N PHE A 110 -5.23 1.15 -9.51
CA PHE A 110 -5.41 2.55 -9.92
C PHE A 110 -6.89 2.95 -9.94
N ASP A 111 -7.74 2.15 -10.59
CA ASP A 111 -9.18 2.43 -10.67
C ASP A 111 -9.84 2.39 -9.28
N ARG A 112 -9.41 1.51 -8.36
CA ARG A 112 -9.87 1.53 -6.96
C ARG A 112 -9.48 2.82 -6.23
N LEU A 113 -8.23 3.28 -6.37
CA LEU A 113 -7.76 4.52 -5.76
C LEU A 113 -8.54 5.74 -6.26
N VAL A 114 -8.91 5.75 -7.54
CA VAL A 114 -9.79 6.78 -8.13
C VAL A 114 -11.19 6.71 -7.52
N GLN A 115 -11.79 5.52 -7.43
CA GLN A 115 -13.13 5.32 -6.83
C GLN A 115 -13.17 5.74 -5.36
N GLN A 116 -12.12 5.46 -4.60
CA GLN A 116 -11.95 5.88 -3.21
C GLN A 116 -11.65 7.38 -3.07
N ARG A 117 -11.50 8.12 -4.18
CA ARG A 117 -11.10 9.54 -4.22
C ARG A 117 -9.73 9.81 -3.57
N ALA A 118 -8.87 8.80 -3.46
CA ALA A 118 -7.51 8.95 -2.98
C ALA A 118 -6.61 9.62 -4.03
N ILE A 119 -6.92 9.43 -5.32
CA ILE A 119 -6.25 10.07 -6.44
C ILE A 119 -7.29 10.66 -7.42
N HIS A 120 -6.92 11.73 -8.12
CA HIS A 120 -7.66 12.31 -9.23
C HIS A 120 -6.96 12.05 -10.55
N VAL A 121 -7.71 11.81 -11.61
CA VAL A 121 -7.14 11.59 -12.95
C VAL A 121 -6.79 12.94 -13.57
N ASP A 122 -5.55 13.07 -14.03
CA ASP A 122 -5.10 14.23 -14.81
C ASP A 122 -5.81 14.22 -16.18
N GLN A 123 -6.78 15.13 -16.35
CA GLN A 123 -7.58 15.20 -17.57
C GLN A 123 -6.72 15.56 -18.79
N GLU A 124 -5.63 16.32 -18.62
CA GLU A 124 -4.75 16.68 -19.73
C GLU A 124 -3.96 15.46 -20.21
N ALA A 125 -3.46 14.65 -19.29
CA ALA A 125 -2.78 13.39 -19.63
C ALA A 125 -3.75 12.35 -20.22
N GLN A 126 -4.99 12.32 -19.73
CA GLN A 126 -6.03 11.43 -20.24
C GLN A 126 -6.39 11.73 -21.69
N LEU A 127 -6.45 13.01 -22.08
CA LEU A 127 -6.66 13.43 -23.48
C LEU A 127 -5.53 12.97 -24.41
N ARG A 128 -4.32 12.76 -23.88
CA ARG A 128 -3.17 12.22 -24.60
C ARG A 128 -3.12 10.68 -24.59
N GLY A 129 -4.14 10.02 -24.03
CA GLY A 129 -4.25 8.56 -23.98
C GLY A 129 -3.51 7.89 -22.82
N HIS A 130 -3.02 8.66 -21.83
CA HIS A 130 -2.29 8.14 -20.67
C HIS A 130 -3.14 8.22 -19.40
N LYS A 131 -3.19 7.15 -18.60
CA LYS A 131 -3.78 7.18 -17.26
C LYS A 131 -2.75 7.71 -16.25
N VAL A 132 -2.86 8.99 -15.90
CA VAL A 132 -2.05 9.60 -14.84
C VAL A 132 -2.97 9.98 -13.68
N GLY A 133 -2.66 9.45 -12.50
CA GLY A 133 -3.33 9.78 -11.25
C GLY A 133 -2.48 10.75 -10.46
N ILE A 134 -3.06 11.87 -10.06
CA ILE A 134 -2.49 12.83 -9.14
C ILE A 134 -3.07 12.48 -7.77
N VAL A 135 -2.22 12.17 -6.80
CA VAL A 135 -2.69 11.90 -5.45
C VAL A 135 -3.34 13.14 -4.90
N ASN A 136 -4.55 12.97 -4.36
CA ASN A 136 -5.14 14.00 -3.54
C ASN A 136 -4.32 14.08 -2.28
N VAL A 137 -3.39 15.02 -2.29
CA VAL A 137 -2.84 15.56 -1.06
C VAL A 137 -3.97 16.38 -0.44
N GLY A 138 -4.96 15.67 0.09
CA GLY A 138 -6.05 16.24 0.86
C GLY A 138 -5.50 16.78 2.16
N ASP A 139 -5.85 18.03 2.42
CA ASP A 139 -6.06 18.64 3.74
C ASP A 139 -4.93 19.40 4.42
N ASP A 140 -3.83 19.72 3.72
CA ASP A 140 -3.01 20.83 4.21
C ASP A 140 -3.45 22.16 3.61
N MET A 141 -3.64 22.29 2.30
CA MET A 141 -3.88 23.59 1.67
C MET A 141 -5.38 23.95 1.66
N ASP A 142 -5.75 24.98 2.42
CA ASP A 142 -7.07 25.60 2.40
C ASP A 142 -7.34 26.19 1.01
N ALA A 143 -8.45 25.76 0.38
CA ALA A 143 -8.82 26.15 -0.98
C ALA A 143 -9.21 27.62 -1.12
N GLU A 144 -9.60 28.28 -0.03
CA GLU A 144 -10.03 29.69 -0.02
C GLU A 144 -8.84 30.64 0.24
N THR A 145 -7.88 30.22 1.06
CA THR A 145 -6.73 31.05 1.45
C THR A 145 -5.40 30.65 0.81
N GLY A 146 -5.31 29.46 0.21
CA GLY A 146 -4.07 28.87 -0.32
C GLY A 146 -3.03 28.53 0.77
N ARG A 147 -3.42 28.54 2.05
CA ARG A 147 -2.50 28.34 3.19
C ARG A 147 -2.53 26.89 3.67
N THR A 148 -1.38 26.36 4.07
CA THR A 148 -1.30 24.99 4.60
C THR A 148 -1.62 24.93 6.11
N ARG A 149 -2.38 23.95 6.64
CA ARG A 149 -2.63 23.74 8.09
C ARG A 149 -1.35 23.69 8.91
N PHE A 150 -0.26 23.18 8.33
CA PHE A 150 1.09 23.26 8.87
C PHE A 150 1.52 24.72 9.19
N VAL A 151 1.27 25.67 8.27
CA VAL A 151 1.60 27.09 8.45
C VAL A 151 0.75 27.71 9.55
N ASP A 152 -0.55 27.38 9.60
CA ASP A 152 -1.42 27.90 10.66
C ASP A 152 -1.06 27.33 12.04
N SER A 153 -0.69 26.05 12.11
CA SER A 153 -0.24 25.39 13.35
C SER A 153 1.11 25.95 13.82
N LEU A 154 2.03 26.20 12.88
CA LEU A 154 3.35 26.77 13.17
C LEU A 154 3.27 28.26 13.54
N GLU A 155 2.36 29.01 12.91
CA GLU A 155 2.09 30.41 13.26
C GLU A 155 1.36 30.53 14.60
N ALA A 156 0.42 29.62 14.90
CA ALA A 156 -0.24 29.53 16.20
C ALA A 156 0.75 29.18 17.32
N ALA A 157 1.62 28.18 17.11
CA ALA A 157 2.69 27.84 18.06
C ALA A 157 3.64 29.03 18.29
N LYS A 158 4.02 29.74 17.21
CA LYS A 158 4.89 30.92 17.29
C LYS A 158 4.23 32.08 18.06
N ARG A 159 2.93 32.28 17.92
CA ARG A 159 2.17 33.28 18.69
C ARG A 159 1.99 32.88 20.16
N ALA A 160 1.84 31.58 20.44
CA ALA A 160 1.73 31.05 21.80
C ALA A 160 3.06 31.10 22.56
N GLY A 161 4.20 31.21 21.86
CA GLY A 161 5.53 31.20 22.47
C GLY A 161 5.93 29.85 23.06
N ASP A 162 5.25 28.78 22.65
CA ASP A 162 5.48 27.42 23.13
C ASP A 162 6.50 26.72 22.24
N GLU A 163 7.75 26.65 22.72
CA GLU A 163 8.88 26.06 22.01
C GLU A 163 8.71 24.54 21.78
N GLU A 164 7.93 23.85 22.61
CA GLU A 164 7.70 22.41 22.52
C GLU A 164 6.69 22.09 21.40
N LEU A 165 5.62 22.87 21.31
CA LEU A 165 4.68 22.86 20.19
C LEU A 165 5.34 23.26 18.87
N LEU A 166 6.25 24.23 18.91
CA LEU A 166 7.02 24.64 17.73
C LEU A 166 7.91 23.51 17.22
N ARG A 167 8.60 22.81 18.13
CA ARG A 167 9.46 21.68 17.79
C ARG A 167 8.66 20.49 17.25
N ALA A 168 7.52 20.17 17.86
CA ALA A 168 6.61 19.12 17.37
C ALA A 168 6.08 19.42 15.96
N ALA A 169 5.67 20.67 15.71
CA ALA A 169 5.22 21.10 14.39
C ALA A 169 6.36 21.01 13.34
N GLU A 170 7.59 21.37 13.71
CA GLU A 170 8.74 21.28 12.78
C GLU A 170 9.16 19.85 12.44
N GLU A 171 9.00 18.90 13.35
CA GLU A 171 9.31 17.49 13.12
C GLU A 171 8.35 16.86 12.09
N ASP A 172 7.10 17.32 12.05
CA ASP A 172 6.05 16.87 11.13
C ASP A 172 6.16 17.50 9.73
N LYS A 173 7.21 18.31 9.45
CA LYS A 173 7.45 18.89 8.12
C LYS A 173 7.48 17.80 7.04
N PRO A 174 6.63 17.87 5.99
CA PRO A 174 6.73 16.98 4.84
C PRO A 174 8.12 17.09 4.21
N ARG A 175 8.70 15.94 3.81
CA ARG A 175 10.10 15.83 3.35
C ARG A 175 10.47 16.82 2.24
N SER A 176 9.51 17.23 1.41
CA SER A 176 9.71 18.20 0.32
C SER A 176 10.01 19.64 0.77
N LYS A 177 9.71 20.02 2.02
CA LYS A 177 9.90 21.40 2.53
C LYS A 177 10.98 21.57 3.61
N ARG A 178 11.78 20.53 3.90
CA ARG A 178 12.86 20.62 4.91
C ARG A 178 14.12 21.37 4.42
N ARG A 179 14.18 21.78 3.16
CA ARG A 179 15.36 22.40 2.52
C ARG A 179 15.20 23.89 2.15
N GLU A 180 14.00 24.44 2.27
CA GLU A 180 13.77 25.90 2.21
C GLU A 180 13.82 26.49 3.62
#